data_AF-A0AAN7V8I4-F1
#
_entry.id   AF-A0AAN7V8I4-F1
#
_cell.length_a   1.000
_cell.length_b   1.000
_cell.length_c   1.000
_cell.angle_alpha   90.00
_cell.angle_beta   90.00
_cell.angle_gamma   90.00
#
_symmetry.space_group_name_H-M   'P 1'
#
loop_
_entity.id
_entity.type
_entity.pdbx_description
1 polymer ?
#
loop_
_entity_poly.entity_id
_entity_poly.type
_entity_poly.pdbx_seq_one_letter_code
_entity_poly.pdbx_strand_id
1 'polypeptide(L)'
;MYSKAKIRNTKVKKKNKVHLIFDESKRREFLTGFHKRKLERKKKAKEKFEKQLKEEKRRLKAEARESYKKLVKSYTPIPEIEHLLTKEYDDKEVNVKITELSANVLAKTNDWIGANQPCYESDQEETNDGTTEEDNEELLPGMELVVKPTTSENCTETEEVKSKKEIKRLLKKQATKNVQKSKMFQKKNRIEKQKQKKQNLKHKKMKGLKKPK
;
A
#
# COMPACT_ATOMS: atom_id res chain seq x y z
N MET A 1 17.25 44.93 28.44
CA MET A 1 16.71 44.46 29.74
C MET A 1 16.18 43.05 29.57
N TYR A 2 16.83 42.04 30.16
CA TYR A 2 16.33 40.66 30.10
C TYR A 2 15.61 40.31 31.40
N SER A 3 14.35 39.89 31.29
CA SER A 3 13.53 39.46 32.41
C SER A 3 14.03 38.11 32.96
N LYS A 4 14.50 38.09 34.21
CA LYS A 4 14.89 36.84 34.89
C LYS A 4 13.64 35.99 35.15
N ALA A 5 13.64 34.76 34.64
CA ALA A 5 12.56 33.80 34.85
C ALA A 5 12.44 33.42 36.33
N LYS A 6 11.22 33.54 36.89
CA LYS A 6 10.90 33.23 38.28
C LYS A 6 10.92 31.71 38.47
N ILE A 7 12.00 31.19 39.07
CA ILE A 7 12.15 29.76 39.39
C ILE A 7 11.09 29.41 40.44
N ARG A 8 10.07 28.65 40.06
CA ARG A 8 9.05 28.17 40.98
C ARG A 8 9.68 27.09 41.86
N ASN A 9 9.78 27.37 43.16
CA ASN A 9 10.31 26.44 44.15
C ASN A 9 9.31 25.29 44.38
N THR A 10 9.38 24.26 43.53
CA THR A 10 8.53 23.06 43.67
C THR A 10 9.09 22.21 44.81
N LYS A 11 8.44 22.26 45.98
CA LYS A 11 8.76 21.36 47.11
C LYS A 11 8.64 19.90 46.62
N VAL A 12 9.77 19.22 46.46
CA VAL A 12 9.82 17.81 46.09
C VAL A 12 9.16 17.02 47.22
N LYS A 13 8.00 16.43 46.94
CA LYS A 13 7.30 15.58 47.91
C LYS A 13 8.21 14.40 48.28
N LYS A 14 8.63 14.32 49.54
CA LYS A 14 9.43 13.20 50.06
C LYS A 14 8.64 11.91 49.84
N LYS A 15 9.21 10.92 49.15
CA LYS A 15 8.57 9.62 48.94
C LYS A 15 8.50 8.89 50.28
N ASN A 16 7.36 8.26 50.56
CA ASN A 16 7.19 7.44 51.76
C ASN A 16 8.17 6.25 51.75
N LYS A 17 8.59 5.81 52.94
CA LYS A 17 9.48 4.64 53.10
C LYS A 17 8.77 3.39 52.55
N VAL A 18 9.49 2.58 51.76
CA VAL A 18 8.98 1.33 51.20
C VAL A 18 9.33 0.19 52.15
N HIS A 19 8.32 -0.47 52.72
CA HIS A 19 8.51 -1.68 53.52
C HIS A 19 8.50 -2.92 52.62
N LEU A 20 9.58 -3.70 52.66
CA LEU A 20 9.70 -4.97 51.95
C LEU A 20 9.24 -6.10 52.88
N ILE A 21 8.06 -6.66 52.59
CA ILE A 21 7.51 -7.82 53.28
C ILE A 21 7.62 -9.02 52.35
N PHE A 22 8.27 -10.08 52.83
CA PHE A 22 8.44 -11.32 52.07
C PHE A 22 7.26 -12.26 52.30
N ASP A 23 6.24 -12.16 51.45
CA ASP A 23 5.15 -13.13 51.43
C ASP A 23 5.63 -14.45 50.79
N GLU A 24 5.66 -15.52 51.57
CA GLU A 24 6.08 -16.84 51.08
C GLU A 24 5.21 -17.36 49.93
N SER A 25 3.91 -17.04 49.94
CA SER A 25 2.97 -17.41 48.88
C SER A 25 3.33 -16.76 47.54
N LYS A 26 3.61 -15.45 47.55
CA LYS A 26 4.10 -14.70 46.37
C LYS A 26 5.47 -15.21 45.93
N ARG A 27 6.35 -15.61 46.87
CA ARG A 27 7.64 -16.24 46.54
C ARG A 27 7.46 -17.57 45.82
N ARG A 28 6.59 -18.46 46.32
CA ARG A 28 6.28 -19.74 45.66
C ARG A 28 5.69 -19.54 44.27
N GLU A 29 4.77 -18.59 44.10
CA GLU A 29 4.22 -18.24 42.79
C GLU A 29 5.27 -17.61 41.87
N PHE A 30 6.16 -16.78 42.38
CA PHE A 30 7.24 -16.22 41.58
C PHE A 30 8.20 -17.32 41.09
N LEU A 31 8.61 -18.23 41.95
CA LEU A 31 9.55 -19.31 41.61
C LEU A 31 8.93 -20.38 40.71
N THR A 32 7.66 -20.73 40.88
CA THR A 32 7.01 -21.78 40.06
C THR A 32 6.26 -21.22 38.85
N GLY A 33 5.92 -19.93 38.85
CA GLY A 33 5.09 -19.26 37.85
C GLY A 33 5.75 -18.95 36.52
N PHE A 34 6.94 -19.50 36.20
CA PHE A 34 7.62 -19.24 34.93
C PHE A 34 6.76 -19.61 33.72
N HIS A 35 6.03 -20.73 33.78
CA HIS A 35 5.13 -21.14 32.71
C HIS A 35 3.97 -20.13 32.54
N LYS A 36 3.35 -19.71 33.65
CA LYS A 36 2.30 -18.67 33.66
C LYS A 36 2.81 -17.38 32.99
N ARG A 37 3.96 -16.86 33.43
CA ARG A 37 4.59 -15.65 32.82
C ARG A 37 4.94 -15.84 31.35
N LYS A 38 5.34 -17.05 30.92
CA LYS A 38 5.63 -17.35 29.52
C LYS A 38 4.36 -17.31 28.67
N LEU A 39 3.25 -17.85 29.18
CA LEU A 39 1.94 -17.77 28.53
C LEU A 39 1.41 -16.34 28.48
N GLU A 40 1.52 -15.60 29.58
CA GLU A 40 1.13 -14.19 29.65
C GLU A 40 1.90 -13.33 28.64
N ARG A 41 3.23 -13.47 28.59
CA ARG A 41 4.06 -12.78 27.58
C ARG A 41 3.61 -13.12 26.15
N LYS A 42 3.31 -14.39 25.87
CA LYS A 42 2.76 -14.81 24.57
C LYS A 42 1.40 -14.18 24.29
N LYS A 43 0.50 -14.16 25.28
CA LYS A 43 -0.84 -13.56 25.16
C LYS A 43 -0.75 -12.05 24.92
N LYS A 44 0.03 -11.33 25.73
CA LYS A 44 0.30 -9.89 25.57
C LYS A 44 0.90 -9.55 24.21
N ALA A 45 1.82 -10.38 23.70
CA ALA A 45 2.38 -10.20 22.36
C ALA A 45 1.33 -10.39 21.25
N LYS A 46 0.44 -11.38 21.37
CA LYS A 46 -0.69 -11.58 20.44
C LYS A 46 -1.66 -10.40 20.46
N GLU A 47 -2.10 -9.98 21.65
CA GLU A 47 -3.02 -8.86 21.82
C GLU A 47 -2.43 -7.54 21.28
N LYS A 48 -1.14 -7.27 21.55
CA LYS A 48 -0.45 -6.10 21.00
C LYS A 48 -0.45 -6.15 19.46
N PHE A 49 -0.19 -7.32 18.89
CA PHE A 49 -0.19 -7.51 17.43
C PHE A 49 -1.58 -7.32 16.82
N GLU A 50 -2.64 -7.83 17.46
CA GLU A 50 -4.03 -7.64 17.04
C GLU A 50 -4.48 -6.18 17.13
N LYS A 51 -4.12 -5.48 18.22
CA LYS A 51 -4.37 -4.03 18.36
C LYS A 51 -3.72 -3.25 17.22
N GLN A 52 -2.45 -3.53 16.92
CA GLN A 52 -1.74 -2.91 15.80
C GLN A 52 -2.40 -3.22 14.45
N LEU A 53 -2.87 -4.45 14.21
CA LEU A 53 -3.62 -4.78 12.99
C LEU A 53 -4.94 -4.01 12.87
N LYS A 54 -5.66 -3.82 13.99
CA LYS A 54 -6.90 -3.05 14.02
C LYS A 54 -6.66 -1.57 13.75
N GLU A 55 -5.59 -1.01 14.33
CA GLU A 55 -5.18 0.37 14.11
C GLU A 55 -4.76 0.64 12.66
N GLU A 56 -3.97 -0.26 12.06
CA GLU A 56 -3.59 -0.18 10.64
C GLU A 56 -4.82 -0.25 9.71
N LYS A 57 -5.77 -1.15 9.99
CA LYS A 57 -7.05 -1.18 9.25
C LYS A 57 -7.82 0.12 9.39
N ARG A 58 -7.87 0.69 10.60
CA ARG A 58 -8.54 1.98 10.86
C ARG A 58 -7.86 3.11 10.07
N ARG A 59 -6.53 3.14 10.07
CA ARG A 59 -5.72 4.11 9.33
C ARG A 59 -5.98 4.01 7.83
N LEU A 60 -5.88 2.82 7.23
CA LEU A 60 -6.14 2.63 5.81
C LEU A 60 -7.57 3.02 5.41
N LYS A 61 -8.56 2.74 6.27
CA LYS A 61 -9.95 3.15 6.02
C LYS A 61 -10.12 4.68 6.09
N ALA A 62 -9.43 5.35 7.02
CA ALA A 62 -9.45 6.80 7.12
C ALA A 62 -8.77 7.45 5.90
N GLU A 63 -7.59 6.97 5.53
CA GLU A 63 -6.86 7.42 4.34
C GLU A 63 -7.67 7.25 3.05
N ALA A 64 -8.35 6.10 2.87
CA ALA A 64 -9.23 5.87 1.73
C ALA A 64 -10.45 6.81 1.71
N ARG A 65 -10.98 7.20 2.87
CA ARG A 65 -12.07 8.18 2.96
C ARG A 65 -11.58 9.59 2.64
N GLU A 66 -10.40 9.96 3.14
CA GLU A 66 -9.79 11.25 2.88
C GLU A 66 -9.39 11.40 1.41
N SER A 67 -8.81 10.37 0.80
CA SER A 67 -8.48 10.38 -0.63
C SER A 67 -9.74 10.51 -1.49
N TYR A 68 -10.81 9.78 -1.16
CA TYR A 68 -12.10 9.93 -1.84
C TYR A 68 -12.69 11.33 -1.67
N LYS A 69 -12.66 11.90 -0.45
CA LYS A 69 -13.13 13.28 -0.19
C LYS A 69 -12.33 14.31 -0.99
N LYS A 70 -11.01 14.13 -1.11
CA LYS A 70 -10.15 15.01 -1.93
C LYS A 70 -10.51 14.91 -3.42
N LEU A 71 -10.67 13.70 -3.94
CA LEU A 71 -11.04 13.46 -5.34
C LEU A 71 -12.41 14.04 -5.69
N VAL A 72 -13.39 13.90 -4.80
CA VAL A 72 -14.72 14.50 -5.00
C VAL A 72 -14.64 16.03 -4.99
N LYS A 73 -13.89 16.63 -4.05
CA LYS A 73 -13.71 18.09 -3.98
C LYS A 73 -12.96 18.69 -5.18
N SER A 74 -12.02 17.96 -5.77
CA SER A 74 -11.35 18.43 -6.98
C SER A 74 -12.24 18.36 -8.21
N TYR A 75 -13.27 17.51 -8.20
CA TYR A 75 -14.18 17.31 -9.33
C TYR A 75 -15.43 18.19 -9.26
N THR A 76 -15.76 18.77 -8.10
CA THR A 76 -16.86 19.75 -8.03
C THR A 76 -16.47 20.99 -8.83
N PRO A 77 -17.19 21.33 -9.92
CA PRO A 77 -16.87 22.50 -10.72
C PRO A 77 -16.98 23.77 -9.88
N ILE A 78 -16.09 24.72 -10.12
CA ILE A 78 -16.13 26.02 -9.46
C ILE A 78 -17.35 26.77 -10.04
N PRO A 79 -18.29 27.27 -9.22
CA PRO A 79 -19.55 27.87 -9.69
C PRO A 79 -19.35 29.02 -10.69
N GLU A 80 -18.24 29.73 -10.57
CA GLU A 80 -17.87 30.85 -11.45
C GLU A 80 -17.51 30.37 -12.87
N ILE A 81 -16.89 29.20 -13.00
CA ILE A 81 -16.45 28.61 -14.28
C ILE A 81 -17.60 27.82 -14.94
N GLU A 82 -18.50 27.24 -14.16
CA GLU A 82 -19.67 26.49 -14.66
C GLU A 82 -20.55 27.35 -15.59
N HIS A 83 -20.76 28.62 -15.24
CA HIS A 83 -21.50 29.57 -16.08
C HIS A 83 -20.82 29.86 -17.43
N LEU A 84 -19.49 29.72 -17.53
CA LEU A 84 -18.74 29.92 -18.78
C LEU A 84 -18.78 28.69 -19.68
N LEU A 85 -18.77 27.48 -19.12
CA LEU A 85 -18.93 26.23 -19.89
C LEU A 85 -20.34 26.01 -20.44
N THR A 86 -21.36 26.58 -19.79
CA THR A 86 -22.77 26.31 -20.12
C THR A 86 -23.41 27.38 -21.00
N LYS A 87 -22.68 28.46 -21.34
CA LYS A 87 -23.19 29.51 -22.24
C LYS A 87 -23.24 29.00 -23.68
N GLU A 88 -24.41 28.60 -24.12
CA GLU A 88 -24.77 28.46 -25.53
C GLU A 88 -25.22 29.84 -26.03
N TYR A 89 -24.54 30.36 -27.07
CA TYR A 89 -24.97 31.58 -27.75
C TYR A 89 -25.86 31.17 -28.91
N ASP A 90 -27.17 31.39 -28.75
CA ASP A 90 -28.16 31.28 -29.82
C ASP A 90 -28.29 32.66 -30.49
N ASP A 91 -27.57 32.86 -31.60
CA ASP A 91 -27.82 33.97 -32.52
C ASP A 91 -28.80 33.51 -33.62
N LYS A 92 -29.65 34.43 -34.10
CA LYS A 92 -30.78 34.14 -35.01
C LYS A 92 -30.39 33.49 -36.35
N GLU A 93 -29.10 33.40 -36.67
CA GLU A 93 -28.58 32.80 -37.90
C GLU A 93 -27.59 31.62 -37.66
N VAL A 94 -26.93 31.53 -36.50
CA VAL A 94 -25.87 30.53 -36.24
C VAL A 94 -25.75 30.19 -34.74
N ASN A 95 -25.70 28.89 -34.41
CA ASN A 95 -25.42 28.42 -33.05
C ASN A 95 -23.94 28.04 -32.90
N VAL A 96 -23.23 28.63 -31.94
CA VAL A 96 -21.81 28.34 -31.67
C VAL A 96 -21.67 27.71 -30.28
N LYS A 97 -21.08 26.50 -30.24
CA LYS A 97 -20.76 25.79 -28.99
C LYS A 97 -19.28 25.89 -28.67
N ILE A 98 -18.94 26.49 -27.53
CA ILE A 98 -17.55 26.62 -27.07
C ILE A 98 -17.20 25.35 -26.27
N THR A 99 -16.54 24.40 -26.91
CA THR A 99 -15.97 23.20 -26.26
C THR A 99 -14.45 23.24 -26.32
N GLU A 100 -13.76 22.92 -25.21
CA GLU A 100 -12.32 22.66 -25.24
C GLU A 100 -12.04 21.39 -26.06
N LEU A 101 -11.43 21.56 -27.24
CA LEU A 101 -10.96 20.47 -28.07
C LEU A 101 -9.47 20.26 -27.80
N SER A 102 -9.11 19.13 -27.21
CA SER A 102 -7.70 18.75 -27.05
C SER A 102 -7.08 18.36 -28.39
N ALA A 103 -5.79 18.65 -28.57
CA ALA A 103 -5.06 18.32 -29.80
C ALA A 103 -5.15 16.82 -30.16
N ASN A 104 -5.21 15.94 -29.16
CA ASN A 104 -5.34 14.50 -29.37
C ASN A 104 -6.73 14.08 -29.87
N VAL A 105 -7.79 14.79 -29.46
CA VAL A 105 -9.15 14.54 -29.97
C VAL A 105 -9.27 15.00 -31.42
N LEU A 106 -8.72 16.17 -31.74
CA LEU A 106 -8.68 16.70 -33.11
C LEU A 106 -7.84 15.83 -34.06
N ALA A 107 -6.72 15.29 -33.55
CA ALA A 107 -5.87 14.36 -34.28
C ALA A 107 -6.60 13.08 -34.66
N LYS A 108 -7.39 12.50 -33.74
CA LYS A 108 -8.18 11.30 -34.01
C LYS A 108 -9.29 11.52 -35.03
N THR A 109 -9.84 12.73 -35.13
CA THR A 109 -10.96 13.03 -36.05
C THR A 109 -10.51 13.50 -37.43
N ASN A 110 -9.35 14.13 -37.54
CA ASN A 110 -8.88 14.78 -38.77
C ASN A 110 -7.56 14.20 -39.31
N ASP A 111 -7.14 13.01 -38.84
CA ASP A 111 -5.87 12.36 -39.18
C ASP A 111 -4.64 13.30 -39.03
N TRP A 112 -4.68 14.22 -38.05
CA TRP A 112 -3.58 15.12 -37.78
C TRP A 112 -2.53 14.47 -36.88
N ILE A 113 -1.29 14.91 -37.03
CA ILE A 113 -0.21 14.57 -36.11
C ILE A 113 -0.56 15.24 -34.77
N GLY A 114 -0.84 14.44 -33.74
CA GLY A 114 -1.26 14.89 -32.42
C GLY A 114 -0.18 15.64 -31.64
N ALA A 115 -0.41 15.86 -30.35
CA ALA A 115 0.57 16.57 -29.52
C ALA A 115 1.91 15.83 -29.49
N ASN A 116 3.00 16.52 -29.79
CA ASN A 116 4.35 15.96 -29.71
C ASN A 116 4.73 15.73 -28.24
N GLN A 117 4.58 14.49 -27.79
CA GLN A 117 4.89 14.04 -26.44
C GLN A 117 6.05 13.04 -26.54
N PRO A 118 7.06 13.11 -25.66
CA PRO A 118 8.13 12.12 -25.64
C PRO A 118 7.54 10.74 -25.35
N CYS A 119 7.74 9.79 -26.27
CA CYS A 119 7.45 8.39 -26.04
C CYS A 119 8.57 7.82 -25.16
N TYR A 120 8.25 7.51 -23.90
CA TYR A 120 9.13 6.66 -23.11
C TYR A 120 8.78 5.22 -23.47
N GLU A 121 9.76 4.41 -23.84
CA GLU A 121 9.59 2.98 -24.01
C GLU A 121 9.15 2.37 -22.68
N SER A 122 7.83 2.27 -22.48
CA SER A 122 7.27 1.10 -21.84
C SER A 122 7.41 -0.02 -22.87
N ASP A 123 8.15 -1.07 -22.50
CA ASP A 123 8.31 -2.29 -23.28
C ASP A 123 7.04 -2.56 -24.07
N GLN A 124 7.13 -2.41 -25.40
CA GLN A 124 6.07 -2.87 -26.26
C GLN A 124 5.87 -4.34 -25.90
N GLU A 125 4.68 -4.70 -25.41
CA GLU A 125 4.23 -6.07 -25.52
C GLU A 125 4.15 -6.32 -27.03
N GLU A 126 5.26 -6.85 -27.56
CA GLU A 126 5.37 -7.46 -28.87
C GLU A 126 4.10 -8.30 -29.10
N THR A 127 3.21 -7.76 -29.92
CA THR A 127 2.20 -8.56 -30.58
C THR A 127 2.97 -9.49 -31.50
N ASN A 128 3.20 -10.70 -30.98
CA ASN A 128 3.85 -11.81 -31.63
C ASN A 128 3.17 -12.08 -32.98
N ASP A 129 3.77 -11.58 -34.06
CA ASP A 129 3.46 -11.97 -35.43
C ASP A 129 4.78 -12.19 -36.19
N GLY A 130 5.04 -13.46 -36.51
CA GLY A 130 5.70 -13.90 -37.72
C GLY A 130 7.18 -13.57 -37.97
N THR A 131 7.97 -14.65 -38.01
CA THR A 131 9.07 -14.96 -38.97
C THR A 131 10.49 -14.39 -38.79
N THR A 132 11.44 -15.34 -38.55
CA THR A 132 12.75 -15.53 -39.23
C THR A 132 13.85 -14.48 -38.97
N GLU A 133 15.13 -14.76 -38.71
CA GLU A 133 15.98 -15.92 -38.43
C GLU A 133 17.28 -15.40 -37.77
N GLU A 134 17.97 -16.30 -37.08
CA GLU A 134 19.42 -16.41 -36.91
C GLU A 134 20.30 -15.15 -36.99
N ASP A 135 20.91 -14.78 -35.85
CA ASP A 135 22.30 -14.31 -35.86
C ASP A 135 23.03 -14.83 -34.61
N ASN A 136 24.07 -15.61 -34.88
CA ASN A 136 25.00 -16.15 -33.91
C ASN A 136 26.02 -15.06 -33.52
N GLU A 137 26.04 -14.67 -32.25
CA GLU A 137 27.21 -14.01 -31.67
C GLU A 137 27.70 -14.82 -30.46
N GLU A 138 28.90 -15.38 -30.61
CA GLU A 138 29.64 -16.03 -29.53
C GLU A 138 29.89 -15.03 -28.39
N LEU A 139 29.15 -15.19 -27.30
CA LEU A 139 29.36 -14.44 -26.07
C LEU A 139 30.73 -14.79 -25.47
N LEU A 140 31.66 -13.83 -25.51
CA LEU A 140 32.96 -13.93 -24.84
C LEU A 140 32.78 -14.05 -23.31
N PRO A 141 33.31 -15.11 -22.67
CA PRO A 141 33.26 -15.25 -21.22
C PRO A 141 33.98 -14.08 -20.51
N GLY A 142 33.26 -13.34 -19.66
CA GLY A 142 33.81 -12.22 -18.88
C GLY A 142 33.15 -10.85 -19.11
N MET A 143 32.27 -10.71 -20.11
CA MET A 143 31.47 -9.49 -20.34
C MET A 143 30.00 -9.66 -19.92
N GLU A 144 29.77 -10.54 -18.95
CA GLU A 144 28.46 -10.86 -18.39
C GLU A 144 27.95 -9.67 -17.55
N LEU A 145 27.07 -8.84 -18.12
CA LEU A 145 26.35 -7.82 -17.36
C LEU A 145 25.46 -8.51 -16.32
N VAL A 146 25.89 -8.49 -15.05
CA VAL A 146 25.03 -8.88 -13.93
C VAL A 146 23.95 -7.83 -13.75
N VAL A 147 22.86 -7.96 -14.52
CA VAL A 147 21.65 -7.17 -14.34
C VAL A 147 21.00 -7.60 -13.03
N LYS A 148 21.26 -6.85 -11.96
CA LYS A 148 20.47 -6.97 -10.73
C LYS A 148 19.05 -6.51 -11.05
N PRO A 149 18.00 -7.27 -10.72
CA PRO A 149 16.62 -6.81 -10.92
C PRO A 149 16.38 -5.61 -9.98
N THR A 150 16.40 -4.41 -10.54
CA THR A 150 15.91 -3.21 -9.89
C THR A 150 14.39 -3.36 -9.81
N THR A 151 13.88 -3.50 -8.59
CA THR A 151 12.45 -3.39 -8.31
C THR A 151 11.98 -2.01 -8.74
N SER A 152 11.34 -1.93 -9.91
CA SER A 152 10.78 -0.70 -10.46
C SER A 152 9.52 -0.28 -9.69
N GLU A 153 9.55 0.97 -9.24
CA GLU A 153 8.44 1.62 -8.57
C GLU A 153 7.45 2.16 -9.62
N ASN A 154 6.32 1.47 -9.76
CA ASN A 154 5.01 1.92 -10.28
C ASN A 154 4.99 3.17 -11.17
N CYS A 155 5.03 2.98 -12.50
CA CYS A 155 4.45 3.92 -13.46
C CYS A 155 2.93 3.77 -13.45
N THR A 156 2.23 4.88 -13.27
CA THR A 156 0.78 4.99 -13.45
C THR A 156 0.51 5.31 -14.91
N GLU A 157 0.31 4.27 -15.72
CA GLU A 157 -0.38 4.40 -16.99
C GLU A 157 -1.83 4.80 -16.70
N THR A 158 -2.25 5.94 -17.24
CA THR A 158 -3.65 6.26 -17.44
C THR A 158 -4.13 5.46 -18.65
N GLU A 159 -4.27 4.14 -18.51
CA GLU A 159 -5.06 3.40 -19.48
C GLU A 159 -6.47 4.00 -19.50
N GLU A 160 -6.93 4.41 -20.68
CA GLU A 160 -8.31 4.84 -20.90
C GLU A 160 -9.23 3.70 -20.44
N VAL A 161 -9.88 3.88 -19.28
CA VAL A 161 -10.65 2.80 -18.66
C VAL A 161 -11.95 2.60 -19.44
N LYS A 162 -11.95 1.64 -20.37
CA LYS A 162 -13.05 1.41 -21.32
C LYS A 162 -14.34 0.93 -20.64
N SER A 163 -14.25 0.33 -19.45
CA SER A 163 -15.42 -0.20 -18.73
C SER A 163 -15.53 0.20 -17.25
N LYS A 164 -16.75 0.49 -16.78
CA LYS A 164 -17.10 0.65 -15.35
C LYS A 164 -16.62 -0.54 -14.49
N LYS A 165 -16.53 -1.75 -15.07
CA LYS A 165 -16.04 -2.96 -14.39
C LYS A 165 -14.52 -2.90 -14.16
N GLU A 166 -13.76 -2.37 -15.13
CA GLU A 166 -12.31 -2.22 -15.02
C GLU A 166 -11.95 -1.17 -13.98
N ILE A 167 -12.67 -0.03 -13.92
CA ILE A 167 -12.49 0.99 -12.88
C ILE A 167 -12.64 0.36 -11.48
N LYS A 168 -13.68 -0.45 -11.26
CA LYS A 168 -13.89 -1.15 -9.99
C LYS A 168 -12.77 -2.15 -9.68
N ARG A 169 -12.27 -2.88 -10.70
CA ARG A 169 -11.15 -3.82 -10.54
C ARG A 169 -9.85 -3.09 -10.20
N LEU A 170 -9.54 -1.98 -10.87
CA LEU A 170 -8.36 -1.15 -10.61
C LEU A 170 -8.39 -0.58 -9.19
N LEU A 171 -9.53 -0.01 -8.77
CA LEU A 171 -9.70 0.52 -7.42
C LEU A 171 -9.52 -0.57 -6.36
N LYS A 172 -10.08 -1.77 -6.60
CA LYS A 172 -9.89 -2.93 -5.72
C LYS A 172 -8.42 -3.38 -5.69
N LYS A 173 -7.75 -3.45 -6.85
CA LYS A 173 -6.32 -3.79 -6.95
C LYS A 173 -5.47 -2.80 -6.14
N GLN A 174 -5.69 -1.49 -6.33
CA GLN A 174 -4.98 -0.44 -5.58
C GLN A 174 -5.20 -0.55 -4.06
N ALA A 175 -6.45 -0.78 -3.62
CA ALA A 175 -6.75 -1.00 -2.21
C ALA A 175 -6.03 -2.25 -1.65
N THR A 176 -6.00 -3.36 -2.40
CA THR A 176 -5.28 -4.57 -1.97
C THR A 176 -3.76 -4.37 -1.94
N LYS A 177 -3.18 -3.62 -2.89
CA LYS A 177 -1.75 -3.29 -2.90
C LYS A 177 -1.36 -2.49 -1.65
N ASN A 178 -2.16 -1.48 -1.29
CA ASN A 178 -1.89 -0.66 -0.10
C ASN A 178 -1.97 -1.48 1.20
N VAL A 179 -2.94 -2.40 1.31
CA VAL A 179 -3.04 -3.33 2.45
C VAL A 179 -1.83 -4.27 2.49
N GLN A 180 -1.41 -4.83 1.34
CA GLN A 180 -0.29 -5.76 1.23
C GLN A 180 1.07 -5.11 1.55
N LYS A 181 1.26 -3.83 1.22
CA LYS A 181 2.46 -3.05 1.55
C LYS A 181 2.58 -2.75 3.05
N SER A 182 1.50 -2.86 3.84
CA SER A 182 1.56 -2.56 5.28
C SER A 182 2.45 -3.55 6.05
N LYS A 183 3.36 -3.02 6.89
CA LYS A 183 4.33 -3.81 7.68
C LYS A 183 3.64 -4.84 8.58
N MET A 184 2.49 -4.48 9.15
CA MET A 184 1.72 -5.36 10.03
C MET A 184 1.07 -6.52 9.27
N PHE A 185 0.57 -6.29 8.06
CA PHE A 185 0.00 -7.33 7.21
C PHE A 185 1.08 -8.29 6.69
N GLN A 186 2.25 -7.77 6.27
CA GLN A 186 3.39 -8.60 5.89
C GLN A 186 3.86 -9.50 7.05
N LYS A 187 3.94 -8.93 8.26
CA LYS A 187 4.28 -9.70 9.46
C LYS A 187 3.23 -10.78 9.77
N LYS A 188 1.94 -10.49 9.58
CA LYS A 188 0.85 -11.48 9.73
C LYS A 188 1.06 -12.64 8.75
N ASN A 189 1.28 -12.35 7.47
CA ASN A 189 1.49 -13.37 6.44
C ASN A 189 2.74 -14.20 6.72
N ARG A 190 3.82 -13.60 7.21
CA ARG A 190 5.03 -14.32 7.61
C ARG A 190 4.77 -15.30 8.77
N ILE A 191 4.02 -14.86 9.78
CA ILE A 191 3.62 -15.72 10.91
C ILE A 191 2.74 -16.88 10.41
N GLU A 192 1.80 -16.61 9.52
CA GLU A 192 0.89 -17.60 8.94
C GLU A 192 1.63 -18.62 8.08
N LYS A 193 2.55 -18.18 7.21
CA LYS A 193 3.43 -19.06 6.43
C LYS A 193 4.28 -19.96 7.33
N GLN A 194 4.82 -19.43 8.43
CA GLN A 194 5.55 -20.25 9.41
C GLN A 194 4.65 -21.29 10.09
N LYS A 195 3.39 -20.94 10.42
CA LYS A 195 2.43 -21.90 10.99
C LYS A 195 2.10 -23.01 9.99
N GLN A 196 1.81 -22.66 8.73
CA GLN A 196 1.53 -23.61 7.66
C GLN A 196 2.71 -24.55 7.42
N LYS A 197 3.94 -24.01 7.32
CA LYS A 197 5.17 -24.83 7.21
C LYS A 197 5.27 -25.85 8.35
N LYS A 198 5.02 -25.42 9.60
CA LYS A 198 5.05 -26.32 10.77
C LYS A 198 3.95 -27.38 10.72
N GLN A 199 2.75 -27.02 10.29
CA GLN A 199 1.65 -27.97 10.11
C GLN A 199 1.98 -28.99 9.02
N ASN A 200 2.49 -28.56 7.87
CA ASN A 200 2.89 -29.44 6.77
C ASN A 200 4.00 -30.41 7.20
N LEU A 201 4.99 -29.94 7.97
CA LEU A 201 6.03 -30.81 8.54
C LEU A 201 5.44 -31.86 9.48
N LYS A 202 4.48 -31.50 10.34
CA LYS A 202 3.78 -32.46 11.21
C LYS A 202 2.99 -33.47 10.38
N HIS A 203 2.23 -33.03 9.39
CA HIS A 203 1.49 -33.94 8.51
C HIS A 203 2.41 -34.89 7.73
N LYS A 204 3.56 -34.41 7.23
CA LYS A 204 4.55 -35.26 6.55
C LYS A 204 5.14 -36.31 7.50
N LYS A 205 5.49 -35.92 8.74
CA LYS A 205 5.93 -36.87 9.77
C LYS A 205 4.87 -37.93 10.04
N MET A 206 3.63 -37.51 10.31
CA MET A 206 2.53 -38.46 10.57
C MET A 206 2.24 -39.39 9.39
N LYS A 207 2.34 -38.91 8.13
CA LYS A 207 2.21 -39.76 6.94
C LYS A 207 3.38 -40.73 6.77
N GLY A 208 4.60 -40.33 7.12
CA GLY A 208 5.79 -41.19 7.09
C GLY A 208 5.73 -42.33 8.12
N LEU A 209 5.19 -42.08 9.32
CA LEU A 209 4.98 -43.12 10.33
C LEU A 209 3.83 -44.10 9.97
N LYS A 210 2.95 -43.74 9.04
CA LYS A 210 1.80 -44.56 8.62
C LYS A 210 2.06 -45.42 7.39
N LYS A 211 3.27 -45.41 6.81
CA LYS A 211 3.60 -46.34 5.73
C LYS A 211 3.86 -47.72 6.35
N PRO A 212 3.04 -48.75 6.06
CA PRO A 212 3.38 -50.12 6.49
C PRO A 212 4.68 -50.56 5.80
N LYS A 213 5.45 -51.39 6.51
CA LYS A 213 6.61 -52.11 5.96
C LYS A 213 6.15 -53.13 4.93
#